data_AF-A0A7H8XDP3-F1
#
_entry.id   AF-A0A7H8XDP3-F1
#
_cell.length_a   1.000
_cell.length_b   1.000
_cell.length_c   1.000
_cell.angle_alpha   90.00
_cell.angle_beta   90.00
_cell.angle_gamma   90.00
#
_symmetry.space_group_name_H-M   'P 1'
#
loop_
_entity.id
_entity.type
_entity.pdbx_description
1 polymer ?
#
loop_
_entity_poly.entity_id
_entity_poly.type
_entity_poly.pdbx_seq_one_letter_code
_entity_poly.pdbx_strand_id
1 'polypeptide(L)'
;MKIPRWALAAISGAALALLPAVAAQAAPTDADGTRLVADRSAAGGLWGPGPGRQGSEPLDTGLLGPGLGGGGGPQGPGDVAPTGPAQPQPPVGDSLCRPGVPPNAPPTTQFYDGNPLLGPATLPTASPVGPLLAGYQRFGGLTESQFLRQYGNATQTAYVFPPASGFVLGPDGVPIKAKQTLLPGYRLDRFGFPGGAFLAPLGTPFSARSLPPSNLNTPANAPLANYHVYCVVKPFPVDSGPIAPWFAQPGLGTQFQLNPAYLPQAGGDLSVTWLLAHGFLVEENLEAAPCAAPLRRGGVPAVC
;
A
#
# COMPACT_ATOMS: atom_id res chain seq x y z
N MET A 1 -31.34 73.24 -5.26
CA MET A 1 -31.36 72.52 -3.96
C MET A 1 -30.24 71.48 -3.94
N LYS A 2 -29.57 71.34 -2.79
CA LYS A 2 -28.37 70.53 -2.52
C LYS A 2 -28.77 69.14 -1.96
N ILE A 3 -28.10 68.06 -2.45
CA ILE A 3 -27.46 66.86 -1.80
C ILE A 3 -28.32 66.07 -0.74
N PRO A 4 -28.31 64.71 -0.61
CA PRO A 4 -27.21 63.72 -0.75
C PRO A 4 -27.56 62.40 -1.50
N ARG A 5 -26.68 61.76 -2.32
CA ARG A 5 -25.47 60.97 -2.03
C ARG A 5 -25.65 59.95 -0.89
N TRP A 6 -25.77 58.65 -1.20
CA TRP A 6 -25.21 57.41 -0.59
C TRP A 6 -25.53 56.31 -1.64
N ALA A 7 -24.62 55.91 -2.54
CA ALA A 7 -23.48 54.99 -2.39
C ALA A 7 -23.88 53.59 -1.88
N LEU A 8 -24.09 52.65 -2.81
CA LEU A 8 -23.84 51.22 -2.63
C LEU A 8 -23.74 50.55 -4.01
N ALA A 9 -22.52 50.53 -4.54
CA ALA A 9 -22.14 49.64 -5.64
C ALA A 9 -21.73 48.31 -5.01
N ALA A 10 -22.49 47.25 -5.33
CA ALA A 10 -22.11 45.88 -5.00
C ALA A 10 -21.01 45.44 -5.98
N ILE A 11 -19.76 45.44 -5.51
CA ILE A 11 -18.66 44.80 -6.23
C ILE A 11 -18.57 43.37 -5.70
N SER A 12 -19.07 42.41 -6.48
CA SER A 12 -18.76 40.99 -6.29
C SER A 12 -17.28 40.76 -6.64
N GLY A 13 -16.42 40.86 -5.63
CA GLY A 13 -15.06 40.34 -5.71
C GLY A 13 -15.09 38.83 -5.47
N ALA A 14 -15.04 38.04 -6.54
CA ALA A 14 -14.66 36.64 -6.44
C ALA A 14 -13.17 36.58 -6.09
N ALA A 15 -12.86 36.36 -4.81
CA ALA A 15 -11.52 36.06 -4.37
C ALA A 15 -11.15 34.66 -4.86
N LEU A 16 -10.43 34.61 -5.99
CA LEU A 16 -9.74 33.41 -6.44
C LEU A 16 -8.61 33.15 -5.41
N ALA A 17 -8.84 32.22 -4.49
CA ALA A 17 -7.82 31.77 -3.56
C ALA A 17 -6.75 31.01 -4.35
N LEU A 18 -5.69 31.72 -4.73
CA LEU A 18 -4.43 31.14 -5.19
C LEU A 18 -3.82 30.37 -4.02
N LEU A 19 -4.07 29.06 -3.97
CA LEU A 19 -3.30 28.15 -3.14
C LEU A 19 -1.83 28.23 -3.61
N PRO A 20 -0.86 28.45 -2.72
CA PRO A 20 0.54 28.40 -3.10
C PRO A 20 0.83 26.96 -3.57
N ALA A 21 1.41 26.84 -4.76
CA ALA A 21 2.03 25.59 -5.18
C ALA A 21 3.06 25.21 -4.11
N VAL A 22 2.81 24.10 -3.41
CA VAL A 22 3.84 23.47 -2.60
C VAL A 22 4.93 23.05 -3.58
N ALA A 23 5.99 23.85 -3.67
CA ALA A 23 7.16 23.50 -4.44
C ALA A 23 7.67 22.15 -3.94
N ALA A 24 7.81 21.19 -4.86
CA ALA A 24 8.46 19.92 -4.56
C ALA A 24 9.83 20.23 -3.93
N GLN A 25 10.01 19.83 -2.68
CA GLN A 25 11.29 20.01 -1.99
C GLN A 25 12.35 19.18 -2.72
N ALA A 26 13.44 19.83 -3.09
CA ALA A 26 14.58 19.15 -3.68
C ALA A 26 15.12 18.10 -2.70
N ALA A 27 15.60 16.97 -3.22
CA ALA A 27 16.26 15.95 -2.40
C ALA A 27 17.43 16.59 -1.61
N PRO A 28 17.58 16.28 -0.31
CA PRO A 28 18.65 16.85 0.50
C PRO A 28 20.03 16.44 -0.01
N THR A 29 20.95 17.41 -0.06
CA THR A 29 22.36 17.23 -0.37
C THR A 29 23.19 17.29 0.91
N ASP A 30 24.29 16.54 0.97
CA ASP A 30 25.32 16.76 1.98
C ASP A 30 26.09 18.07 1.73
N ALA A 31 27.03 18.39 2.62
CA ALA A 31 27.85 19.60 2.57
C ALA A 31 28.72 19.70 1.30
N ASP A 32 28.92 18.59 0.59
CA ASP A 32 29.67 18.51 -0.68
C ASP A 32 28.75 18.54 -1.92
N GLY A 33 27.43 18.75 -1.73
CA GLY A 33 26.47 18.78 -2.83
C GLY A 33 26.07 17.40 -3.36
N THR A 34 26.48 16.32 -2.69
CA THR A 34 26.11 14.95 -3.05
C THR A 34 24.74 14.62 -2.45
N ARG A 35 23.80 14.16 -3.28
CA ARG A 35 22.44 13.81 -2.82
C ARG A 35 22.48 12.58 -1.92
N LEU A 36 21.88 12.70 -0.74
CA LEU A 36 21.77 11.60 0.22
C LEU A 36 20.84 10.51 -0.34
N VAL A 37 21.35 9.28 -0.44
CA VAL A 37 20.56 8.09 -0.81
C VAL A 37 19.82 7.65 0.45
N ALA A 38 18.49 7.75 0.45
CA ALA A 38 17.67 7.21 1.54
C ALA A 38 17.76 5.68 1.60
N ASP A 39 17.61 5.16 2.82
CA ASP A 39 17.80 3.77 3.23
C ASP A 39 17.26 2.71 2.24
N ARG A 40 18.07 1.64 2.06
CA ARG A 40 17.85 0.51 1.14
C ARG A 40 16.53 -0.23 1.37
N SER A 41 15.86 0.03 2.49
CA SER A 41 14.53 -0.48 2.83
C SER A 41 13.42 -0.04 1.85
N ALA A 42 13.60 1.04 1.07
CA ALA A 42 12.61 1.52 0.09
C ALA A 42 12.80 0.94 -1.33
N ALA A 43 13.96 0.37 -1.63
CA ALA A 43 14.28 -0.21 -2.93
C ALA A 43 14.30 -1.74 -2.80
N GLY A 44 13.14 -2.37 -3.01
CA GLY A 44 13.07 -3.80 -3.28
C GLY A 44 14.07 -4.14 -4.39
N GLY A 45 15.06 -4.96 -4.03
CA GLY A 45 16.26 -5.20 -4.82
C GLY A 45 15.97 -5.65 -6.25
N LEU A 46 16.68 -5.03 -7.18
CA LEU A 46 16.97 -5.64 -8.46
C LEU A 46 18.18 -6.57 -8.30
N TRP A 47 18.15 -7.67 -9.07
CA TRP A 47 19.20 -8.64 -9.41
C TRP A 47 19.07 -10.05 -8.78
N GLY A 48 19.15 -11.05 -9.68
CA GLY A 48 18.81 -12.47 -9.53
C GLY A 48 19.84 -13.37 -8.81
N PRO A 49 19.82 -14.70 -9.08
CA PRO A 49 20.13 -15.71 -8.07
C PRO A 49 21.63 -16.06 -7.97
N GLY A 50 22.09 -16.31 -6.75
CA GLY A 50 23.42 -16.84 -6.43
C GLY A 50 23.45 -17.48 -5.03
N PRO A 51 24.35 -18.45 -4.77
CA PRO A 51 23.97 -19.78 -4.28
C PRO A 51 23.96 -19.92 -2.75
N GLY A 52 23.26 -20.97 -2.32
CA GLY A 52 23.03 -21.32 -0.92
C GLY A 52 24.28 -21.58 -0.09
N ARG A 53 24.10 -21.43 1.22
CA ARG A 53 24.99 -22.03 2.21
C ARG A 53 24.17 -22.85 3.20
N GLN A 54 24.55 -24.12 3.23
CA GLN A 54 24.24 -25.10 4.25
C GLN A 54 24.99 -24.78 5.55
N GLY A 55 24.49 -25.35 6.64
CA GLY A 55 25.15 -25.46 7.93
C GLY A 55 24.30 -24.83 9.03
N SER A 56 24.00 -25.45 10.16
CA SER A 56 24.21 -26.79 10.71
C SER A 56 23.71 -26.67 12.15
N GLU A 57 22.86 -27.58 12.61
CA GLU A 57 22.56 -27.75 14.04
C GLU A 57 23.82 -28.14 14.82
N PRO A 58 23.80 -28.03 16.17
CA PRO A 58 23.52 -29.27 16.91
C PRO A 58 22.75 -29.12 18.25
N LEU A 59 21.95 -30.16 18.53
CA LEU A 59 21.85 -31.00 19.76
C LEU A 59 21.59 -30.34 21.13
N ASP A 60 20.44 -30.64 21.77
CA ASP A 60 20.23 -31.68 22.82
C ASP A 60 20.52 -31.10 24.23
N THR A 61 19.78 -31.27 25.33
CA THR A 61 19.15 -32.45 25.93
C THR A 61 18.38 -32.01 27.21
N GLY A 62 17.25 -32.67 27.53
CA GLY A 62 16.78 -32.97 28.90
C GLY A 62 16.19 -31.84 29.78
N LEU A 63 15.32 -32.06 30.78
CA LEU A 63 14.66 -33.22 31.40
C LEU A 63 13.59 -32.65 32.40
N LEU A 64 12.43 -33.31 32.48
CA LEU A 64 11.59 -33.61 33.68
C LEU A 64 11.46 -32.55 34.82
N GLY A 65 10.25 -32.07 35.12
CA GLY A 65 9.39 -32.72 36.14
C GLY A 65 8.64 -31.68 37.02
N PRO A 66 7.69 -32.09 37.89
CA PRO A 66 6.30 -31.59 37.86
C PRO A 66 5.85 -30.77 39.09
N GLY A 67 4.65 -30.16 39.00
CA GLY A 67 3.97 -29.53 40.13
C GLY A 67 2.45 -29.54 39.99
N LEU A 68 1.81 -30.51 40.62
CA LEU A 68 0.36 -30.60 40.85
C LEU A 68 -0.07 -29.61 41.93
N GLY A 69 -1.25 -29.00 41.77
CA GLY A 69 -1.88 -28.19 42.82
C GLY A 69 -3.31 -27.83 42.44
N GLY A 70 -4.25 -28.70 42.78
CA GLY A 70 -5.69 -28.46 42.68
C GLY A 70 -6.21 -27.57 43.81
N GLY A 71 -7.33 -26.90 43.55
CA GLY A 71 -8.11 -26.17 44.55
C GLY A 71 -9.41 -25.68 43.93
N GLY A 72 -10.52 -26.37 44.25
CA GLY A 72 -11.85 -26.03 43.78
C GLY A 72 -12.68 -25.24 44.80
N GLY A 73 -13.58 -24.41 44.25
CA GLY A 73 -14.86 -23.97 44.83
C GLY A 73 -14.88 -22.70 45.70
N PRO A 74 -16.04 -22.06 45.92
CA PRO A 74 -17.39 -22.41 45.46
C PRO A 74 -18.16 -21.30 44.70
N GLN A 75 -19.27 -21.72 44.11
CA GLN A 75 -20.28 -20.96 43.38
C GLN A 75 -21.18 -20.15 44.33
N GLY A 76 -21.58 -18.95 43.93
CA GLY A 76 -22.67 -18.17 44.53
C GLY A 76 -23.91 -18.18 43.62
N PRO A 77 -25.14 -18.16 44.17
CA PRO A 77 -26.37 -18.22 43.38
C PRO A 77 -26.79 -16.80 42.94
N GLY A 78 -27.17 -16.68 41.67
CA GLY A 78 -27.72 -15.46 41.09
C GLY A 78 -28.64 -15.83 39.95
N ASP A 79 -29.89 -16.10 40.30
CA ASP A 79 -30.98 -16.35 39.37
C ASP A 79 -31.24 -15.10 38.50
N VAL A 80 -31.12 -15.25 37.18
CA VAL A 80 -31.74 -14.34 36.20
C VAL A 80 -32.56 -15.20 35.24
N ALA A 81 -33.84 -14.86 35.16
CA ALA A 81 -34.90 -15.57 34.45
C ALA A 81 -34.64 -15.75 32.93
N PRO A 82 -35.33 -16.69 32.25
CA PRO A 82 -35.00 -17.10 30.89
C PRO A 82 -35.45 -16.03 29.90
N THR A 83 -34.52 -15.53 29.09
CA THR A 83 -34.84 -14.81 27.85
C THR A 83 -35.28 -15.83 26.79
N GLY A 84 -36.31 -15.47 26.03
CA GLY A 84 -37.05 -16.34 25.11
C GLY A 84 -36.21 -17.02 24.03
N PRO A 85 -36.83 -17.87 23.19
CA PRO A 85 -36.11 -18.68 22.22
C PRO A 85 -35.24 -17.79 21.33
N ALA A 86 -33.93 -18.00 21.43
CA ALA A 86 -32.94 -17.38 20.58
C ALA A 86 -33.38 -17.59 19.13
N GLN A 87 -33.69 -16.50 18.43
CA GLN A 87 -33.87 -16.57 16.99
C GLN A 87 -32.58 -17.14 16.39
N PRO A 88 -32.67 -18.14 15.50
CA PRO A 88 -31.49 -18.69 14.85
C PRO A 88 -30.69 -17.54 14.24
N GLN A 89 -29.43 -17.39 14.67
CA GLN A 89 -28.52 -16.49 13.99
C GLN A 89 -28.53 -16.86 12.50
N PRO A 90 -28.56 -15.87 11.59
CA PRO A 90 -28.38 -16.13 10.17
C PRO A 90 -27.13 -17.00 9.98
N PRO A 91 -27.12 -17.94 9.02
CA PRO A 91 -25.96 -18.77 8.76
C PRO A 91 -24.72 -17.89 8.59
N VAL A 92 -23.62 -18.27 9.22
CA VAL A 92 -22.32 -17.58 9.17
C VAL A 92 -21.99 -17.35 7.70
N GLY A 93 -22.10 -16.09 7.29
CA GLY A 93 -22.16 -15.65 5.91
C GLY A 93 -20.80 -15.64 5.20
N ASP A 94 -20.88 -15.40 3.90
CA ASP A 94 -19.78 -15.33 2.94
C ASP A 94 -18.51 -14.67 3.51
N SER A 95 -17.36 -15.28 3.23
CA SER A 95 -16.05 -14.71 3.54
C SER A 95 -15.96 -13.26 3.04
N LEU A 96 -15.56 -12.32 3.91
CA LEU A 96 -15.40 -10.90 3.58
C LEU A 96 -14.39 -10.66 2.44
N CYS A 97 -13.43 -11.57 2.34
CA CYS A 97 -12.37 -11.58 1.34
C CYS A 97 -12.62 -12.68 0.29
N ARG A 98 -12.10 -12.46 -0.92
CA ARG A 98 -12.17 -13.37 -2.07
C ARG A 98 -10.75 -13.75 -2.52
N PRO A 99 -10.14 -14.76 -1.89
CA PRO A 99 -8.79 -15.18 -2.25
C PRO A 99 -8.68 -15.51 -3.74
N GLY A 100 -7.63 -15.03 -4.39
CA GLY A 100 -7.31 -15.30 -5.78
C GLY A 100 -6.06 -14.55 -6.21
N VAL A 101 -5.21 -15.20 -7.00
CA VAL A 101 -4.02 -14.56 -7.56
C VAL A 101 -4.37 -14.04 -8.96
N PRO A 102 -4.09 -12.77 -9.28
CA PRO A 102 -4.29 -12.26 -10.63
C PRO A 102 -3.38 -13.01 -11.63
N PRO A 103 -3.82 -13.20 -12.88
CA PRO A 103 -3.00 -13.87 -13.88
C PRO A 103 -1.75 -13.05 -14.20
N ASN A 104 -0.67 -13.75 -14.56
CA ASN A 104 0.53 -13.11 -15.09
C ASN A 104 0.22 -12.39 -16.41
N ALA A 105 0.78 -11.19 -16.57
CA ALA A 105 0.70 -10.43 -17.82
C ALA A 105 2.01 -10.53 -18.62
N PRO A 106 1.99 -10.24 -19.93
CA PRO A 106 3.21 -10.14 -20.72
C PRO A 106 4.19 -9.13 -20.12
N PRO A 107 5.49 -9.46 -20.00
CA PRO A 107 6.46 -8.56 -19.41
C PRO A 107 6.67 -7.31 -20.27
N THR A 108 7.01 -6.20 -19.64
CA THR A 108 7.39 -4.98 -20.36
C THR A 108 8.72 -5.18 -21.07
N THR A 109 8.71 -5.10 -22.40
CA THR A 109 9.90 -5.20 -23.25
C THR A 109 10.24 -3.89 -23.96
N GLN A 110 9.27 -2.98 -24.07
CA GLN A 110 9.47 -1.65 -24.64
C GLN A 110 9.27 -0.59 -23.55
N PHE A 111 10.25 0.29 -23.42
CA PHE A 111 10.28 1.35 -22.42
C PHE A 111 10.22 2.72 -23.08
N TYR A 112 9.73 3.70 -22.34
CA TYR A 112 9.69 5.08 -22.82
C TYR A 112 11.12 5.56 -23.10
N ASP A 113 11.35 6.03 -24.33
CA ASP A 113 12.67 6.40 -24.88
C ASP A 113 13.77 5.34 -24.65
N GLY A 114 13.39 4.06 -24.60
CA GLY A 114 14.33 2.97 -24.36
C GLY A 114 14.89 2.89 -22.93
N ASN A 115 14.39 3.69 -21.99
CA ASN A 115 14.88 3.75 -20.61
C ASN A 115 13.91 3.08 -19.60
N PRO A 116 14.29 1.95 -18.96
CA PRO A 116 13.42 1.24 -18.03
C PRO A 116 12.97 2.03 -16.79
N LEU A 117 13.75 3.03 -16.36
CA LEU A 117 13.33 3.90 -15.27
C LEU A 117 12.03 4.64 -15.63
N LEU A 118 11.93 5.07 -16.88
CA LEU A 118 10.82 5.88 -17.35
C LEU A 118 9.53 5.10 -17.54
N GLY A 119 9.49 3.80 -17.25
CA GLY A 119 8.28 2.98 -17.33
C GLY A 119 8.03 2.42 -18.74
N PRO A 120 6.89 1.75 -18.95
CA PRO A 120 6.56 1.12 -20.23
C PRO A 120 6.37 2.19 -21.32
N ALA A 121 6.74 1.87 -22.56
CA ALA A 121 6.60 2.79 -23.70
C ALA A 121 5.15 3.26 -23.87
N THR A 122 4.21 2.32 -23.78
CA THR A 122 2.77 2.58 -23.74
C THR A 122 2.24 2.32 -22.34
N LEU A 123 1.44 3.25 -21.79
CA LEU A 123 0.82 3.07 -20.48
C LEU A 123 -0.29 2.00 -20.55
N PRO A 124 -0.44 1.17 -19.52
CA PRO A 124 -1.50 0.16 -19.48
C PRO A 124 -2.88 0.83 -19.42
N THR A 125 -3.80 0.36 -20.26
CA THR A 125 -5.19 0.86 -20.32
C THR A 125 -6.22 -0.17 -19.88
N ALA A 126 -5.83 -1.44 -19.79
CA ALA A 126 -6.70 -2.52 -19.35
C ALA A 126 -6.98 -2.42 -17.84
N SER A 127 -8.17 -2.87 -17.44
CA SER A 127 -8.48 -3.10 -16.02
C SER A 127 -7.51 -4.12 -15.39
N PRO A 128 -7.32 -4.08 -14.06
CA PRO A 128 -7.76 -3.02 -13.15
C PRO A 128 -6.87 -1.77 -13.18
N VAL A 129 -5.75 -1.77 -13.90
CA VAL A 129 -4.71 -0.71 -13.82
C VAL A 129 -5.11 0.57 -14.55
N GLY A 130 -5.67 0.47 -15.76
CA GLY A 130 -5.98 1.61 -16.62
C GLY A 130 -6.80 2.71 -15.93
N PRO A 131 -7.92 2.38 -15.25
CA PRO A 131 -8.69 3.37 -14.48
C PRO A 131 -7.89 4.12 -13.41
N LEU A 132 -6.87 3.48 -12.80
CA LEU A 132 -6.02 4.11 -11.79
C LEU A 132 -5.03 5.12 -12.39
N LEU A 133 -4.84 5.10 -13.71
CA LEU A 133 -4.00 6.05 -14.44
C LEU A 133 -4.79 7.25 -14.98
N ALA A 134 -6.07 7.39 -14.62
CA ALA A 134 -6.87 8.55 -15.02
C ALA A 134 -6.19 9.86 -14.57
N GLY A 135 -5.85 10.71 -15.54
CA GLY A 135 -5.17 11.99 -15.30
C GLY A 135 -3.68 11.88 -14.95
N TYR A 136 -3.08 10.69 -14.97
CA TYR A 136 -1.64 10.52 -14.73
C TYR A 136 -0.81 11.12 -15.87
N GLN A 137 0.03 12.10 -15.53
CA GLN A 137 1.00 12.70 -16.44
C GLN A 137 2.39 12.24 -16.03
N ARG A 138 3.01 11.36 -16.82
CA ARG A 138 4.26 10.64 -16.49
C ARG A 138 5.36 11.52 -15.88
N PHE A 139 5.54 12.72 -16.41
CA PHE A 139 6.57 13.66 -15.96
C PHE A 139 5.99 14.99 -15.46
N GLY A 140 4.66 15.07 -15.27
CA GLY A 140 3.96 16.34 -15.05
C GLY A 140 4.31 17.34 -16.15
N GLY A 141 4.78 18.53 -15.76
CA GLY A 141 5.25 19.57 -16.68
C GLY A 141 6.73 19.47 -17.08
N LEU A 142 7.43 18.40 -16.72
CA LEU A 142 8.86 18.24 -17.01
C LEU A 142 9.10 17.48 -18.32
N THR A 143 10.23 17.75 -18.96
CA THR A 143 10.82 16.83 -19.93
C THR A 143 11.42 15.62 -19.22
N GLU A 144 11.64 14.52 -19.95
CA GLU A 144 12.35 13.34 -19.46
C GLU A 144 13.70 13.68 -18.81
N SER A 145 14.52 14.47 -19.49
CA SER A 145 15.86 14.82 -18.99
C SER A 145 15.80 15.62 -17.68
N GLN A 146 14.79 16.50 -17.54
CA GLN A 146 14.56 17.25 -16.30
C GLN A 146 14.08 16.33 -15.19
N PHE A 147 13.18 15.38 -15.51
CA PHE A 147 12.68 14.40 -14.57
C PHE A 147 13.82 13.54 -13.99
N LEU A 148 14.70 12.99 -14.84
CA LEU A 148 15.84 12.18 -14.38
C LEU A 148 16.89 13.02 -13.63
N ARG A 149 17.13 14.27 -14.02
CA ARG A 149 17.99 15.17 -13.24
C ARG A 149 17.42 15.50 -11.87
N GLN A 150 16.09 15.58 -11.73
CA GLN A 150 15.46 15.93 -10.48
C GLN A 150 15.34 14.72 -9.53
N TYR A 151 14.92 13.57 -10.07
CA TYR A 151 14.55 12.41 -9.27
C TYR A 151 15.49 11.22 -9.40
N GLY A 152 16.46 11.25 -10.30
CA GLY A 152 17.51 10.24 -10.41
C GLY A 152 18.67 10.50 -9.45
N ASN A 153 19.43 9.44 -9.17
CA ASN A 153 20.76 9.55 -8.57
C ASN A 153 21.76 10.19 -9.55
N ALA A 154 22.98 10.46 -9.10
CA ALA A 154 24.00 11.15 -9.91
C ALA A 154 24.29 10.45 -11.25
N THR A 155 24.21 9.12 -11.29
CA THR A 155 24.42 8.30 -12.49
C THR A 155 23.16 8.03 -13.29
N GLN A 156 21.99 8.50 -12.84
CA GLN A 156 20.67 8.26 -13.44
C GLN A 156 20.35 6.78 -13.70
N THR A 157 20.81 5.91 -12.82
CA THR A 157 20.55 4.46 -12.86
C THR A 157 19.53 4.01 -11.82
N ALA A 158 19.18 4.89 -10.88
CA ALA A 158 18.18 4.64 -9.84
C ALA A 158 17.48 5.93 -9.43
N TYR A 159 16.31 5.78 -8.82
CA TYR A 159 15.56 6.90 -8.24
C TYR A 159 16.05 7.29 -6.85
N VAL A 160 15.96 8.58 -6.55
CA VAL A 160 16.04 9.15 -5.21
C VAL A 160 14.61 9.29 -4.69
N PHE A 161 14.31 8.54 -3.64
CA PHE A 161 13.00 8.53 -2.98
C PHE A 161 12.87 9.69 -1.98
N PRO A 162 11.64 10.10 -1.64
CA PRO A 162 11.42 11.16 -0.67
C PRO A 162 11.95 10.77 0.72
N PRO A 163 12.33 11.75 1.56
CA PRO A 163 12.66 11.49 2.96
C PRO A 163 11.43 10.99 3.73
N ALA A 164 11.62 10.62 5.00
CA ALA A 164 10.52 10.30 5.93
C ALA A 164 9.53 9.23 5.41
N SER A 165 10.03 8.27 4.63
CA SER A 165 9.20 7.23 4.02
C SER A 165 8.07 7.79 3.15
N GLY A 166 8.22 9.00 2.62
CA GLY A 166 7.24 9.63 1.72
C GLY A 166 5.97 10.12 2.38
N PHE A 167 5.91 10.25 3.71
CA PHE A 167 4.80 10.96 4.36
C PHE A 167 4.95 12.46 4.20
N VAL A 168 3.83 13.19 4.10
CA VAL A 168 3.84 14.66 4.19
C VAL A 168 4.46 15.09 5.51
N LEU A 169 5.33 16.10 5.48
CA LEU A 169 5.90 16.71 6.68
C LEU A 169 5.01 17.84 7.18
N GLY A 170 4.81 17.91 8.49
CA GLY A 170 4.17 19.04 9.15
C GLY A 170 5.08 20.28 9.16
N PRO A 171 4.57 21.43 9.64
CA PRO A 171 5.36 22.66 9.77
C PRO A 171 6.60 22.52 10.66
N ASP A 172 6.62 21.53 11.55
CA ASP A 172 7.71 21.15 12.45
C ASP A 172 8.74 20.20 11.81
N GLY A 173 8.54 19.80 10.55
CA GLY A 173 9.37 18.82 9.85
C GLY A 173 9.12 17.37 10.27
N VAL A 174 8.09 17.12 11.10
CA VAL A 174 7.74 15.77 11.54
C VAL A 174 6.78 15.12 10.54
N PRO A 175 6.93 13.83 10.22
CA PRO A 175 6.01 13.15 9.32
C PRO A 175 4.59 13.09 9.90
N ILE A 176 3.59 13.53 9.12
CA ILE A 176 2.18 13.42 9.47
C ILE A 176 1.75 11.97 9.25
N LYS A 177 1.75 11.19 10.32
CA LYS A 177 1.25 9.82 10.34
C LYS A 177 0.72 9.42 11.71
N ALA A 178 -0.17 8.44 11.73
CA ALA A 178 -0.74 7.88 12.95
C ALA A 178 -0.83 6.35 12.86
N LYS A 179 -0.73 5.69 14.01
CA LYS A 179 -0.99 4.25 14.10
C LYS A 179 -2.47 3.98 13.80
N GLN A 180 -2.74 3.22 12.75
CA GLN A 180 -4.09 2.78 12.39
C GLN A 180 -4.16 1.25 12.41
N THR A 181 -5.25 0.68 12.94
CA THR A 181 -5.51 -0.76 12.81
C THR A 181 -6.37 -1.01 11.58
N LEU A 182 -5.87 -1.78 10.63
CA LEU A 182 -6.66 -2.27 9.49
C LEU A 182 -7.51 -3.43 9.97
N LEU A 183 -8.81 -3.42 9.63
CA LEU A 183 -9.78 -4.40 10.10
C LEU A 183 -10.12 -5.43 9.00
N PRO A 184 -10.55 -6.65 9.38
CA PRO A 184 -10.97 -7.64 8.40
C PRO A 184 -11.99 -7.12 7.38
N GLY A 185 -11.81 -7.50 6.11
CA GLY A 185 -12.63 -7.03 4.98
C GLY A 185 -12.15 -5.72 4.33
N TYR A 186 -11.21 -4.99 4.95
CA TYR A 186 -10.62 -3.80 4.32
C TYR A 186 -9.76 -4.19 3.12
N ARG A 187 -9.89 -3.46 2.00
CA ARG A 187 -9.17 -3.72 0.75
C ARG A 187 -8.02 -2.75 0.52
N LEU A 188 -6.90 -3.31 0.15
CA LEU A 188 -5.63 -2.65 -0.09
C LEU A 188 -5.15 -2.97 -1.50
N ASP A 189 -4.31 -2.12 -2.07
CA ASP A 189 -3.63 -2.43 -3.32
C ASP A 189 -2.18 -1.91 -3.30
N ARG A 190 -1.38 -2.38 -4.28
CA ARG A 190 0.03 -2.01 -4.42
C ARG A 190 0.50 -2.16 -5.86
N PHE A 191 1.36 -1.23 -6.30
CA PHE A 191 2.21 -1.39 -7.47
C PHE A 191 3.62 -1.79 -7.04
N GLY A 192 3.99 -3.04 -7.25
CA GLY A 192 5.28 -3.62 -6.85
C GLY A 192 5.12 -4.94 -6.12
N PHE A 193 6.19 -5.73 -6.14
CA PHE A 193 6.24 -7.05 -5.51
C PHE A 193 5.85 -7.02 -4.02
N PRO A 194 5.32 -8.15 -3.48
CA PRO A 194 4.88 -8.27 -2.09
C PRO A 194 6.03 -8.22 -1.06
N GLY A 195 7.29 -8.24 -1.48
CA GLY A 195 8.43 -8.03 -0.58
C GLY A 195 8.50 -6.62 0.03
N GLY A 196 7.70 -5.66 -0.44
CA GLY A 196 7.67 -4.29 0.08
C GLY A 196 6.79 -4.10 1.33
N ALA A 197 6.87 -2.89 1.90
CA ALA A 197 6.18 -2.52 3.15
C ALA A 197 5.13 -1.40 3.00
N PHE A 198 4.79 -0.98 1.78
CA PHE A 198 3.85 0.11 1.53
C PHE A 198 2.61 -0.38 0.78
N LEU A 199 1.42 -0.01 1.26
CA LEU A 199 0.15 -0.28 0.61
C LEU A 199 -0.67 1.01 0.55
N ALA A 200 -1.72 1.03 -0.26
CA ALA A 200 -2.71 2.10 -0.26
C ALA A 200 -4.13 1.52 -0.16
N PRO A 201 -5.15 2.34 0.17
CA PRO A 201 -6.54 1.95 -0.03
C PRO A 201 -6.79 1.53 -1.48
N LEU A 202 -7.56 0.46 -1.68
CA LEU A 202 -7.95 0.01 -3.01
C LEU A 202 -8.55 1.16 -3.83
N GLY A 203 -8.06 1.33 -5.07
CA GLY A 203 -8.58 2.34 -6.00
C GLY A 203 -7.86 3.69 -5.92
N THR A 204 -6.84 3.83 -5.06
CA THR A 204 -6.06 5.07 -4.99
C THR A 204 -5.42 5.38 -6.36
N PRO A 205 -5.65 6.56 -6.97
CA PRO A 205 -5.05 6.89 -8.26
C PRO A 205 -3.51 6.83 -8.23
N PHE A 206 -2.87 6.45 -9.33
CA PHE A 206 -1.41 6.33 -9.38
C PHE A 206 -0.68 7.65 -9.09
N SER A 207 -1.23 8.76 -9.59
CA SER A 207 -0.73 10.12 -9.30
C SER A 207 -0.84 10.49 -7.81
N ALA A 208 -1.79 9.90 -7.08
CA ALA A 208 -1.94 10.13 -5.65
C ALA A 208 -0.94 9.32 -4.80
N ARG A 209 -0.17 8.41 -5.42
CA ARG A 209 0.78 7.52 -4.75
C ARG A 209 2.21 8.01 -4.79
N SER A 210 2.51 9.06 -5.58
CA SER A 210 3.88 9.55 -5.78
C SER A 210 4.87 8.43 -6.09
N LEU A 211 4.50 7.51 -6.99
CA LEU A 211 5.35 6.43 -7.46
C LEU A 211 6.04 6.81 -8.78
N PRO A 212 7.27 6.33 -9.01
CA PRO A 212 7.95 6.60 -10.27
C PRO A 212 7.36 5.78 -11.41
N PRO A 213 7.55 6.20 -12.67
CA PRO A 213 7.02 5.50 -13.84
C PRO A 213 7.41 4.02 -13.94
N SER A 214 8.60 3.63 -13.45
CA SER A 214 9.05 2.23 -13.43
C SER A 214 8.16 1.29 -12.64
N ASN A 215 7.37 1.79 -11.68
CA ASN A 215 6.38 0.97 -10.96
C ASN A 215 5.22 0.51 -11.85
N LEU A 216 5.12 1.02 -13.09
CA LEU A 216 4.18 0.53 -14.11
C LEU A 216 4.80 -0.51 -15.05
N ASN A 217 6.09 -0.81 -14.91
CA ASN A 217 6.69 -1.94 -15.63
C ASN A 217 6.04 -3.24 -15.14
N THR A 218 5.85 -4.18 -16.07
CA THR A 218 5.39 -5.53 -15.78
C THR A 218 6.60 -6.46 -15.74
N PRO A 219 7.04 -6.92 -14.57
CA PRO A 219 8.10 -7.93 -14.48
C PRO A 219 7.66 -9.26 -15.09
N ALA A 220 8.64 -10.14 -15.35
CA ALA A 220 8.33 -11.53 -15.65
C ALA A 220 7.62 -12.18 -14.46
N ASN A 221 6.61 -13.01 -14.73
CA ASN A 221 5.83 -13.75 -13.72
C ASN A 221 5.13 -12.84 -12.70
N ALA A 222 4.62 -11.69 -13.15
CA ALA A 222 3.85 -10.76 -12.33
C ALA A 222 2.55 -10.35 -13.06
N PRO A 223 1.52 -9.90 -12.32
CA PRO A 223 0.35 -9.29 -12.93
C PRO A 223 0.71 -7.98 -13.65
N LEU A 224 -0.22 -7.49 -14.48
CA LEU A 224 -0.05 -6.25 -15.23
C LEU A 224 0.41 -5.11 -14.32
N ALA A 225 1.48 -4.42 -14.72
CA ALA A 225 2.11 -3.32 -13.99
C ALA A 225 2.56 -3.69 -12.56
N ASN A 226 2.78 -4.98 -12.28
CA ASN A 226 3.07 -5.48 -10.93
C ASN A 226 1.99 -5.04 -9.92
N TYR A 227 0.73 -4.97 -10.36
CA TYR A 227 -0.37 -4.48 -9.55
C TYR A 227 -1.07 -5.62 -8.80
N HIS A 228 -1.15 -5.48 -7.49
CA HIS A 228 -1.71 -6.46 -6.57
C HIS A 228 -2.84 -5.86 -5.75
N VAL A 229 -3.83 -6.69 -5.40
CA VAL A 229 -4.95 -6.33 -4.53
C VAL A 229 -4.98 -7.31 -3.38
N TYR A 230 -5.22 -6.80 -2.17
CA TYR A 230 -5.26 -7.60 -0.96
C TYR A 230 -6.52 -7.28 -0.15
N CYS A 231 -6.98 -8.28 0.60
CA CYS A 231 -8.02 -8.12 1.59
C CYS A 231 -7.51 -8.53 2.97
N VAL A 232 -7.81 -7.71 3.97
CA VAL A 232 -7.42 -7.96 5.37
C VAL A 232 -8.26 -9.10 5.93
N VAL A 233 -7.61 -10.13 6.45
CA VAL A 233 -8.24 -11.29 7.09
C VAL A 233 -8.14 -11.21 8.61
N LYS A 234 -6.99 -10.76 9.12
CA LYS A 234 -6.76 -10.52 10.56
C LYS A 234 -6.42 -9.06 10.78
N PRO A 235 -6.90 -8.44 11.87
CA PRO A 235 -6.55 -7.06 12.14
C PRO A 235 -5.05 -6.90 12.37
N PHE A 236 -4.45 -5.86 11.80
CA PHE A 236 -3.07 -5.49 12.10
C PHE A 236 -2.84 -3.98 12.05
N PRO A 237 -1.96 -3.47 12.92
CA PRO A 237 -1.58 -2.06 12.94
C PRO A 237 -0.58 -1.69 11.82
N VAL A 238 -0.71 -0.46 11.31
CA VAL A 238 0.17 0.18 10.34
C VAL A 238 0.41 1.64 10.72
N ASP A 239 1.47 2.24 10.21
CA ASP A 239 1.56 3.69 10.11
C ASP A 239 0.71 4.17 8.93
N SER A 240 -0.25 5.08 9.17
CA SER A 240 -1.13 5.65 8.15
C SER A 240 -0.98 7.16 8.07
N GLY A 241 -0.98 7.71 6.86
CA GLY A 241 -0.86 9.15 6.65
C GLY A 241 -0.85 9.55 5.18
N PRO A 242 -0.91 10.87 4.90
CA PRO A 242 -0.86 11.41 3.55
C PRO A 242 0.52 11.22 2.91
N ILE A 243 0.51 10.91 1.62
CA ILE A 243 1.69 10.74 0.77
C ILE A 243 2.20 12.11 0.32
N ALA A 244 3.49 12.38 0.49
CA ALA A 244 4.12 13.61 0.02
C ALA A 244 4.13 13.67 -1.52
N PRO A 245 3.96 14.85 -2.14
CA PRO A 245 4.20 15.03 -3.56
C PRO A 245 5.64 14.63 -3.93
N TRP A 246 5.79 13.74 -4.91
CA TRP A 246 7.10 13.31 -5.42
C TRP A 246 6.98 12.80 -6.86
N PHE A 247 8.10 12.60 -7.56
CA PHE A 247 8.14 12.13 -8.96
C PHE A 247 7.20 12.91 -9.90
N ALA A 248 7.17 14.24 -9.77
CA ALA A 248 6.28 15.14 -10.51
C ALA A 248 4.77 14.83 -10.38
N GLN A 249 4.38 14.09 -9.34
CA GLN A 249 2.99 13.76 -9.02
C GLN A 249 2.52 14.52 -7.78
N PRO A 250 1.22 14.82 -7.69
CA PRO A 250 0.66 15.55 -6.55
C PRO A 250 0.72 14.76 -5.24
N GLY A 251 0.71 13.43 -5.27
CA GLY A 251 0.61 12.63 -4.04
C GLY A 251 -0.72 12.87 -3.33
N LEU A 252 -0.67 13.05 -2.01
CA LEU A 252 -1.80 13.32 -1.12
C LEU A 252 -2.84 12.19 -1.01
N GLY A 253 -2.61 11.05 -1.65
CA GLY A 253 -3.30 9.81 -1.28
C GLY A 253 -2.91 9.37 0.15
N THR A 254 -3.61 8.39 0.68
CA THR A 254 -3.22 7.74 1.94
C THR A 254 -2.30 6.56 1.65
N GLN A 255 -1.19 6.46 2.38
CA GLN A 255 -0.39 5.24 2.42
C GLN A 255 -0.49 4.55 3.77
N PHE A 256 -0.28 3.24 3.75
CA PHE A 256 -0.08 2.39 4.90
C PHE A 256 1.34 1.82 4.85
N GLN A 257 2.16 2.12 5.85
CA GLN A 257 3.49 1.56 6.01
C GLN A 257 3.46 0.49 7.10
N LEU A 258 3.98 -0.70 6.77
CA LEU A 258 4.22 -1.74 7.76
C LEU A 258 5.36 -1.31 8.69
N ASN A 259 5.13 -1.46 10.00
CA ASN A 259 6.09 -1.03 11.01
C ASN A 259 6.43 -2.24 11.93
N PRO A 260 7.69 -2.73 11.92
CA PRO A 260 8.12 -3.86 12.75
C PRO A 260 7.84 -3.69 14.25
N ALA A 261 7.79 -2.44 14.73
CA ALA A 261 7.45 -2.15 16.13
C ALA A 261 6.03 -2.58 16.51
N TYR A 262 5.13 -2.77 15.54
CA TYR A 262 3.75 -3.15 15.81
C TYR A 262 3.45 -4.65 15.62
N LEU A 263 4.34 -5.37 14.94
CA LEU A 263 4.27 -6.81 14.71
C LEU A 263 5.64 -7.44 15.02
N PRO A 264 6.06 -7.46 16.29
CA PRO A 264 7.41 -7.91 16.67
C PRO A 264 7.69 -9.37 16.28
N GLN A 265 6.66 -10.21 16.14
CA GLN A 265 6.78 -11.58 15.66
C GLN A 265 7.27 -11.70 14.21
N ALA A 266 7.12 -10.65 13.41
CA ALA A 266 7.65 -10.59 12.05
C ALA A 266 9.10 -10.08 12.02
N GLY A 267 9.50 -9.26 13.00
CA GLY A 267 10.84 -8.69 13.09
C GLY A 267 11.29 -8.02 11.78
N GLY A 268 12.50 -8.33 11.33
CA GLY A 268 13.08 -7.83 10.08
C GLY A 268 12.44 -8.38 8.80
N ASP A 269 11.63 -9.44 8.90
CA ASP A 269 10.98 -10.07 7.75
C ASP A 269 9.63 -9.43 7.38
N LEU A 270 9.17 -8.44 8.18
CA LEU A 270 7.86 -7.82 7.99
C LEU A 270 7.73 -7.20 6.59
N SER A 271 6.85 -7.80 5.80
CA SER A 271 6.55 -7.45 4.42
C SER A 271 5.13 -7.91 4.06
N VAL A 272 4.61 -7.50 2.90
CA VAL A 272 3.34 -8.06 2.41
C VAL A 272 3.43 -9.57 2.21
N THR A 273 4.58 -10.09 1.74
CA THR A 273 4.86 -11.53 1.65
C THR A 273 4.68 -12.22 3.01
N TRP A 274 5.24 -11.64 4.07
CA TRP A 274 5.10 -12.18 5.42
C TRP A 274 3.64 -12.17 5.88
N LEU A 275 2.91 -11.07 5.64
CA LEU A 275 1.49 -10.96 6.00
C LEU A 275 0.62 -12.00 5.27
N LEU A 276 0.90 -12.28 3.99
CA LEU A 276 0.24 -13.34 3.22
C LEU A 276 0.54 -14.72 3.82
N ALA A 277 1.82 -15.03 4.06
CA ALA A 277 2.24 -16.32 4.61
C ALA A 277 1.65 -16.62 6.00
N HIS A 278 1.38 -15.59 6.80
CA HIS A 278 0.83 -15.72 8.15
C HIS A 278 -0.70 -15.47 8.22
N GLY A 279 -1.35 -15.29 7.07
CA GLY A 279 -2.80 -15.15 6.95
C GLY A 279 -3.36 -13.87 7.55
N PHE A 280 -2.59 -12.78 7.55
CA PHE A 280 -3.10 -11.43 7.83
C PHE A 280 -3.80 -10.84 6.61
N LEU A 281 -3.28 -11.16 5.43
CA LEU A 281 -3.83 -10.77 4.13
C LEU A 281 -4.12 -12.02 3.29
N VAL A 282 -5.05 -11.88 2.37
CA VAL A 282 -5.13 -12.73 1.16
C VAL A 282 -5.03 -11.82 -0.06
N GLU A 283 -4.40 -12.33 -1.12
CA GLU A 283 -4.47 -11.67 -2.43
C GLU A 283 -5.85 -11.90 -3.04
N GLU A 284 -6.40 -10.88 -3.70
CA GLU A 284 -7.66 -10.97 -4.43
C GLU A 284 -7.43 -10.76 -5.93
N ASN A 285 -8.16 -11.53 -6.75
CA ASN A 285 -8.24 -11.30 -8.17
C ASN A 285 -9.58 -10.62 -8.49
N LEU A 286 -9.54 -9.31 -8.78
CA LEU A 286 -10.74 -8.53 -9.08
C LEU A 286 -11.41 -8.91 -10.40
N GLU A 287 -10.70 -9.60 -11.29
CA GLU A 287 -11.22 -10.06 -12.59
C GLU A 287 -11.82 -11.46 -12.50
N ALA A 288 -11.57 -12.19 -11.41
CA ALA A 288 -12.21 -13.47 -11.18
C ALA A 288 -13.72 -13.25 -10.97
N ALA A 289 -14.54 -13.92 -11.78
CA ALA A 289 -15.97 -13.92 -11.58
C ALA A 289 -16.28 -14.37 -10.14
N PRO A 290 -17.26 -13.75 -9.44
CA PRO A 290 -17.71 -14.27 -8.17
C PRO A 290 -18.13 -15.73 -8.37
N CYS A 291 -17.62 -16.64 -7.55
CA CYS A 291 -18.12 -18.01 -7.53
C CYS A 291 -19.64 -17.93 -7.32
N ALA A 292 -20.41 -18.23 -8.36
CA ALA A 292 -21.85 -18.30 -8.24
C ALA A 292 -22.13 -19.47 -7.29
N ALA A 293 -22.56 -19.17 -6.06
CA ALA A 293 -23.01 -20.21 -5.15
C ALA A 293 -24.10 -21.02 -5.88
N PRO A 294 -23.96 -22.34 -6.03
CA PRO A 294 -24.98 -23.12 -6.71
C PRO A 294 -26.26 -23.05 -5.89
N LEU A 295 -27.31 -22.49 -6.48
CA LEU A 295 -28.65 -22.57 -5.93
C LEU A 295 -29.13 -24.04 -6.02
N ARG A 296 -28.92 -24.76 -4.93
CA ARG A 296 -29.64 -25.95 -4.43
C ARG A 296 -29.33 -27.37 -4.96
N ARG A 297 -29.27 -28.24 -3.94
CA ARG A 297 -29.60 -29.67 -3.80
C ARG A 297 -29.16 -30.63 -4.92
N GLY A 298 -28.05 -31.32 -4.64
CA GLY A 298 -27.75 -32.64 -5.19
C GLY A 298 -26.63 -32.71 -6.23
N GLY A 299 -26.01 -31.57 -6.60
CA GLY A 299 -24.92 -31.55 -7.57
C GLY A 299 -23.54 -31.66 -6.95
N VAL A 300 -22.68 -32.46 -7.57
CA VAL A 300 -21.22 -32.53 -7.31
C VAL A 300 -20.63 -31.12 -7.38
N PRO A 301 -19.74 -30.72 -6.45
CA PRO A 301 -19.14 -29.38 -6.49
C PRO A 301 -18.37 -29.17 -7.79
N ALA A 302 -18.63 -28.04 -8.45
CA ALA A 302 -17.73 -27.51 -9.46
C ALA A 302 -16.47 -26.99 -8.74
N VAL A 303 -15.31 -27.41 -9.22
CA VAL A 303 -14.02 -26.78 -8.87
C VAL A 303 -14.00 -25.41 -9.54
N CYS A 304 -13.64 -24.37 -8.80
CA CYS A 304 -13.19 -23.08 -9.33
C CYS A 304 -11.80 -22.81 -8.78
#